data_AF-A3C8A4-F1
#
_entry.id   AF-A3C8A4-F1
#
_cell.length_a   1.000
_cell.length_b   1.000
_cell.length_c   1.000
_cell.angle_alpha   90.00
_cell.angle_beta   90.00
_cell.angle_gamma   90.00
#
_symmetry.space_group_name_H-M   'P 1'
#
loop_
_entity.id
_entity.type
_entity.pdbx_description
1 polymer ?
#
loop_
_entity_poly.entity_id
_entity_poly.type
_entity_poly.pdbx_seq_one_letter_code
_entity_poly.pdbx_strand_id
1 'polypeptide(L)'
;MHRVCSAPRAEPPCPCHVRVGPPLPLRVRWRRAEARHGPLRAADQEQLLTAPARAPGTPTRCSRMLNAVLAWNDFAPGPEVYEEIIRKLGAAGALDLMKVLVAEMRREGHQVKLGVVHSFLDCYARQQLFDDAVDLVLNQLDPLFGIQADTVVYNHLLNVLVEGSEMKLLELVYSEMGARGIKPDVVTFNTLMKALCRAHQVRTAVLMLEEMSSRGVAPDETTFTTLMQGFVEEGSIEAALRVKARMLEMGCSLTKVMVNVLINGYCKLGRVKDALGYM
;
A
#
# COMPACT_ATOMS: atom_id res chain seq x y z
N MET A 1 38.22 -48.33 41.66
CA MET A 1 37.94 -47.26 40.66
C MET A 1 38.07 -47.93 39.31
N HIS A 2 37.09 -48.09 38.41
CA HIS A 2 35.77 -47.52 38.21
C HIS A 2 34.80 -48.58 37.64
N ARG A 3 33.50 -48.35 37.89
CA ARG A 3 32.34 -49.13 37.43
C ARG A 3 32.02 -48.85 35.96
N VAL A 4 31.67 -49.93 35.26
CA VAL A 4 30.49 -50.19 34.42
C VAL A 4 29.92 -49.02 33.59
N CYS A 5 29.88 -49.23 32.27
CA CYS A 5 29.12 -48.47 31.28
C CYS A 5 27.61 -48.41 31.59
N SER A 6 27.04 -47.20 31.56
CA SER A 6 25.61 -46.97 31.34
C SER A 6 25.46 -45.75 30.44
N ALA A 7 24.86 -45.93 29.27
CA ALA A 7 24.60 -44.89 28.28
C ALA A 7 23.56 -43.87 28.79
N PRO A 8 23.69 -42.56 28.50
CA PRO A 8 22.59 -41.63 28.68
C PRO A 8 21.60 -41.74 27.51
N ARG A 9 20.32 -41.69 27.84
CA ARG A 9 19.17 -41.72 26.93
C ARG A 9 19.21 -40.51 25.99
N ALA A 10 18.94 -40.74 24.69
CA ALA A 10 18.74 -39.69 23.72
C ALA A 10 17.43 -38.93 24.05
N GLU A 11 17.53 -37.64 24.33
CA GLU A 11 16.38 -36.73 24.34
C GLU A 11 15.88 -36.50 22.90
N PRO A 12 14.58 -36.33 22.66
CA PRO A 12 14.07 -35.96 21.35
C PRO A 12 14.50 -34.51 21.00
N PRO A 13 14.86 -34.22 19.74
CA PRO A 13 15.28 -32.87 19.36
C PRO A 13 14.12 -31.86 19.46
N CYS A 14 14.43 -30.66 19.93
CA CYS A 14 13.50 -29.53 20.05
C CYS A 14 12.88 -29.13 18.69
N PRO A 15 11.64 -28.59 18.65
CA PRO A 15 10.91 -28.30 17.41
C PRO A 15 11.45 -27.10 16.61
N CYS A 16 12.47 -26.41 17.12
CA CYS A 16 12.96 -25.13 16.59
C CYS A 16 14.06 -25.24 15.51
N HIS A 17 14.52 -26.45 15.15
CA HIS A 17 15.51 -26.64 14.10
C HIS A 17 14.91 -27.26 12.84
N VAL A 18 14.02 -26.53 12.17
CA VAL A 18 13.85 -26.70 10.72
C VAL A 18 15.05 -26.02 10.06
N ARG A 19 16.03 -26.81 9.59
CA ARG A 19 17.04 -26.30 8.65
C ARG A 19 16.32 -25.86 7.38
N VAL A 20 16.03 -24.57 7.28
CA VAL A 20 15.68 -23.94 6.01
C VAL A 20 16.99 -23.94 5.21
N GLY A 21 17.11 -24.88 4.28
CA GLY A 21 18.17 -24.83 3.28
C GLY A 21 18.06 -23.53 2.47
N PRO A 22 19.15 -23.08 1.83
CA PRO A 22 19.08 -21.89 0.99
C PRO A 22 17.98 -22.07 -0.06
N PRO A 23 17.25 -21.00 -0.45
CA PRO A 23 16.23 -21.09 -1.46
C PRO A 23 16.82 -21.76 -2.72
N LEU A 24 16.13 -22.80 -3.21
CA LEU A 24 16.53 -23.47 -4.44
C LEU A 24 16.62 -22.41 -5.55
N PRO A 25 17.75 -22.28 -6.27
CA PRO A 25 17.85 -21.33 -7.37
C PRO A 25 16.79 -21.68 -8.41
N LEU A 26 16.02 -20.67 -8.84
CA LEU A 26 15.10 -20.80 -9.97
C LEU A 26 15.90 -21.32 -11.16
N ARG A 27 15.69 -22.58 -11.54
CA ARG A 27 16.27 -23.15 -12.76
C ARG A 27 15.47 -22.65 -13.95
N VAL A 28 15.66 -21.38 -14.32
CA VAL A 28 15.05 -20.83 -15.52
C VAL A 28 15.91 -21.22 -16.71
N ARG A 29 15.48 -22.23 -17.44
CA ARG A 29 16.23 -22.80 -18.57
C ARG A 29 15.76 -22.15 -19.86
N TRP A 30 16.17 -20.92 -20.15
CA TRP A 30 15.84 -20.25 -21.41
C TRP A 30 16.79 -20.70 -22.53
N ARG A 31 16.30 -21.46 -23.51
CA ARG A 31 16.87 -21.40 -24.86
C ARG A 31 16.19 -20.25 -25.58
N ARG A 32 16.96 -19.40 -26.27
CA ARG A 32 16.44 -18.38 -27.18
C ARG A 32 15.47 -19.06 -28.15
N ALA A 33 14.18 -18.79 -28.02
CA ALA A 33 13.21 -19.10 -29.05
C ALA A 33 13.21 -17.92 -30.02
N GLU A 34 13.86 -18.10 -31.15
CA GLU A 34 13.72 -17.24 -32.31
C GLU A 34 12.24 -17.21 -32.72
N ALA A 35 11.69 -16.00 -32.74
CA ALA A 35 10.47 -15.57 -33.42
C ALA A 35 9.59 -16.70 -34.01
N ARG A 36 8.56 -17.10 -33.27
CA ARG A 36 7.30 -17.66 -33.78
C ARG A 36 6.29 -17.69 -32.63
N HIS A 37 5.01 -17.59 -32.98
CA HIS A 37 3.79 -17.79 -32.17
C HIS A 37 3.02 -16.52 -31.75
N GLY A 38 1.76 -16.46 -32.22
CA GLY A 38 0.75 -15.46 -31.85
C GLY A 38 0.01 -15.83 -30.56
N PRO A 39 -0.94 -14.99 -30.10
CA PRO A 39 -1.54 -15.14 -28.77
C PRO A 39 -2.33 -16.44 -28.62
N LEU A 40 -2.29 -17.01 -27.40
CA LEU A 40 -3.08 -18.18 -26.99
C LEU A 40 -4.59 -17.96 -27.17
N ARG A 41 -5.33 -19.07 -27.32
CA ARG A 41 -6.81 -19.05 -27.39
C ARG A 41 -7.37 -18.56 -26.05
N ALA A 42 -8.42 -17.75 -26.10
CA ALA A 42 -9.05 -17.13 -24.93
C ALA A 42 -9.44 -18.13 -23.81
N ALA A 43 -9.78 -19.38 -24.16
CA ALA A 43 -10.10 -20.43 -23.19
C ALA A 43 -8.90 -20.88 -22.33
N ASP A 44 -7.69 -20.87 -22.90
CA ASP A 44 -6.46 -21.23 -22.18
C ASP A 44 -6.03 -20.09 -21.25
N GLN A 45 -6.26 -18.83 -21.65
CA GLN A 45 -6.11 -17.66 -20.78
C GLN A 45 -7.12 -17.67 -19.62
N GLU A 46 -8.37 -18.04 -19.88
CA GLU A 46 -9.42 -18.09 -18.86
C GLU A 46 -9.17 -19.20 -17.82
N GLN A 47 -8.65 -20.37 -18.22
CA GLN A 47 -8.18 -21.39 -17.27
C GLN A 47 -7.01 -20.92 -16.40
N LEU A 48 -6.08 -20.13 -16.96
CA LEU A 48 -4.96 -19.56 -16.21
C LEU A 48 -5.39 -18.47 -15.21
N LEU A 49 -6.37 -17.64 -15.57
CA LEU A 49 -6.93 -16.59 -14.72
C LEU A 49 -7.80 -17.14 -13.58
N THR A 50 -8.54 -18.22 -13.84
CA THR A 50 -9.47 -18.85 -12.89
C THR A 50 -8.81 -19.88 -11.96
N ALA A 51 -7.71 -20.51 -12.37
CA ALA A 51 -7.02 -21.52 -11.55
C ALA A 51 -6.53 -21.01 -10.17
N PRO A 52 -5.97 -19.79 -10.01
CA PRO A 52 -5.58 -19.28 -8.70
C PRO A 52 -6.75 -18.72 -7.87
N ALA A 53 -7.95 -18.55 -8.45
CA ALA A 53 -9.14 -18.16 -7.68
C ALA A 53 -9.76 -19.33 -6.89
N ARG A 54 -9.36 -20.58 -7.17
CA ARG A 54 -9.91 -21.79 -6.54
C ARG A 54 -9.11 -22.34 -5.34
N ALA A 55 -8.01 -21.72 -4.94
CA ALA A 55 -7.11 -22.31 -3.93
C ALA A 55 -6.83 -21.35 -2.77
N PRO A 56 -7.37 -21.60 -1.56
CA PRO A 56 -6.93 -20.93 -0.36
C PRO A 56 -5.61 -21.55 0.12
N GLY A 57 -4.61 -20.71 0.38
CA GLY A 57 -3.46 -21.05 1.21
C GLY A 57 -2.20 -21.54 0.50
N THR A 58 -1.08 -20.90 0.88
CA THR A 58 0.34 -21.22 0.68
C THR A 58 1.06 -20.60 -0.55
N PRO A 59 2.06 -19.72 -0.34
CA PRO A 59 2.86 -19.12 -1.41
C PRO A 59 3.64 -20.16 -2.22
N THR A 60 3.94 -21.32 -1.62
CA THR A 60 4.61 -22.46 -2.27
C THR A 60 3.78 -23.11 -3.38
N ARG A 61 2.44 -23.10 -3.31
CA ARG A 61 1.57 -23.61 -4.39
C ARG A 61 1.47 -22.65 -5.56
N CYS A 62 1.34 -21.34 -5.29
CA CYS A 62 1.41 -20.31 -6.34
C CYS A 62 2.77 -20.34 -7.06
N SER A 63 3.86 -20.51 -6.31
CA SER A 63 5.21 -20.63 -6.88
C SER A 63 5.36 -21.85 -7.80
N ARG A 64 4.82 -23.02 -7.41
CA ARG A 64 4.85 -24.23 -8.24
C ARG A 64 3.99 -24.10 -9.49
N MET A 65 2.80 -23.51 -9.38
CA MET A 65 1.93 -23.27 -10.54
C MET A 65 2.57 -22.28 -11.50
N LEU A 66 3.14 -21.17 -11.00
CA LEU A 66 3.84 -20.20 -11.83
C LEU A 66 5.04 -20.83 -12.55
N ASN A 67 5.86 -21.62 -11.85
CA ASN A 67 6.97 -22.34 -12.46
C ASN A 67 6.52 -23.38 -13.50
N ALA A 68 5.33 -23.97 -13.34
CA ALA A 68 4.76 -24.89 -14.33
C ALA A 68 4.25 -24.16 -15.57
N VAL A 69 3.67 -22.97 -15.41
CA VAL A 69 3.16 -22.12 -16.50
C VAL A 69 4.30 -21.47 -17.29
N LEU A 70 5.33 -20.96 -16.61
CA LEU A 70 6.52 -20.38 -17.24
C LEU A 70 7.42 -21.44 -17.93
N ALA A 71 7.19 -22.73 -17.66
CA ALA A 71 7.92 -23.83 -18.30
C ALA A 71 7.34 -24.22 -19.68
N TRP A 72 6.26 -23.59 -20.14
CA TRP A 72 5.67 -23.86 -21.45
C TRP A 72 6.42 -23.08 -22.53
N ASN A 73 7.02 -23.81 -23.49
CA ASN A 73 7.88 -23.23 -24.54
C ASN A 73 7.16 -22.26 -25.51
N ASP A 74 5.82 -22.30 -25.58
CA ASP A 74 5.01 -21.49 -26.49
C ASP A 74 4.19 -20.39 -25.77
N PHE A 75 4.46 -20.16 -24.49
CA PHE A 75 3.71 -19.20 -23.68
C PHE A 75 4.39 -17.82 -23.70
N ALA A 76 3.78 -16.86 -24.42
CA ALA A 76 4.11 -15.45 -24.36
C ALA A 76 2.98 -14.69 -23.63
N PRO A 77 3.07 -14.50 -22.30
CA PRO A 77 2.04 -13.80 -21.54
C PRO A 77 1.95 -12.33 -21.97
N GLY A 78 0.72 -11.85 -22.19
CA GLY A 78 0.47 -10.41 -22.33
C GLY A 78 0.68 -9.67 -21.00
N PRO A 79 0.78 -8.33 -21.04
CA PRO A 79 0.98 -7.52 -19.83
C PRO A 79 -0.15 -7.71 -18.80
N GLU A 80 -1.38 -7.95 -19.23
CA GLU A 80 -2.53 -8.21 -18.36
C GLU A 80 -2.36 -9.49 -17.53
N VAL A 81 -1.71 -10.50 -18.10
CA VAL A 81 -1.45 -11.76 -17.41
C VAL A 81 -0.38 -11.57 -16.34
N TYR A 82 0.69 -10.83 -16.65
CA TYR A 82 1.71 -10.46 -15.66
C TYR A 82 1.11 -9.67 -14.50
N GLU A 83 0.33 -8.63 -14.80
CA GLU A 83 -0.33 -7.78 -13.79
C GLU A 83 -1.21 -8.61 -12.84
N GLU A 84 -2.04 -9.50 -13.39
CA GLU A 84 -2.93 -10.34 -12.58
C GLU A 84 -2.16 -11.35 -11.72
N ILE A 85 -1.10 -11.97 -12.26
CA ILE A 85 -0.26 -12.88 -11.48
C ILE A 85 0.45 -12.12 -10.35
N ILE A 86 1.04 -10.97 -10.64
CA ILE A 86 1.73 -10.15 -9.64
C ILE A 86 0.76 -9.71 -8.54
N ARG A 87 -0.46 -9.30 -8.90
CA ARG A 87 -1.51 -8.95 -7.92
C ARG A 87 -1.82 -10.12 -6.98
N LYS A 88 -1.95 -11.35 -7.51
CA LYS A 88 -2.21 -12.55 -6.68
C LYS A 88 -1.01 -12.95 -5.82
N LEU A 89 0.21 -12.85 -6.35
CA LEU A 89 1.43 -13.08 -5.56
C LEU A 89 1.59 -12.04 -4.45
N GLY A 90 1.24 -10.79 -4.74
CA GLY A 90 1.13 -9.72 -3.76
C GLY A 90 0.19 -10.13 -2.64
N ALA A 91 -1.03 -10.56 -2.95
CA ALA A 91 -1.98 -11.05 -1.95
C ALA A 91 -1.43 -12.21 -1.11
N ALA A 92 -0.57 -13.06 -1.68
CA ALA A 92 0.10 -14.17 -1.00
C ALA A 92 1.41 -13.81 -0.26
N GLY A 93 1.91 -12.57 -0.37
CA GLY A 93 3.15 -12.12 0.28
C GLY A 93 4.45 -12.51 -0.43
N ALA A 94 4.39 -13.00 -1.68
CA ALA A 94 5.54 -13.57 -2.38
C ALA A 94 6.39 -12.51 -3.13
N LEU A 95 6.99 -11.57 -2.38
CA LEU A 95 7.69 -10.40 -2.93
C LEU A 95 8.82 -10.74 -3.92
N ASP A 96 9.66 -11.73 -3.62
CA ASP A 96 10.79 -12.09 -4.50
C ASP A 96 10.33 -12.52 -5.89
N LEU A 97 9.23 -13.29 -5.95
CA LEU A 97 8.65 -13.71 -7.22
C LEU A 97 8.00 -12.56 -7.97
N MET A 98 7.37 -11.62 -7.26
CA MET A 98 6.85 -10.40 -7.89
C MET A 98 8.00 -9.63 -8.56
N LYS A 99 9.15 -9.47 -7.89
CA LYS A 99 10.33 -8.77 -8.46
C LYS A 99 10.85 -9.47 -9.72
N VAL A 100 10.95 -10.80 -9.69
CA VAL A 100 11.35 -11.60 -10.86
C VAL A 100 10.39 -11.38 -12.02
N LEU A 101 9.07 -11.45 -11.79
CA LEU A 101 8.09 -11.27 -12.86
C LEU A 101 8.10 -9.87 -13.47
N VAL A 102 8.34 -8.83 -12.67
CA VAL A 102 8.50 -7.46 -13.18
C VAL A 102 9.73 -7.36 -14.08
N ALA A 103 10.86 -7.96 -13.68
CA ALA A 103 12.06 -7.97 -14.50
C ALA A 103 11.82 -8.67 -15.85
N GLU A 104 11.09 -9.79 -15.86
CA GLU A 104 10.76 -10.49 -17.10
C GLU A 104 9.75 -9.74 -17.97
N MET A 105 8.70 -9.17 -17.37
CA MET A 105 7.75 -8.30 -18.05
C MET A 105 8.48 -7.17 -18.80
N ARG A 106 9.49 -6.56 -18.16
CA ARG A 106 10.32 -5.52 -18.79
C ARG A 106 11.28 -6.05 -19.85
N ARG A 107 11.91 -7.22 -19.64
CA ARG A 107 12.79 -7.85 -20.62
C ARG A 107 12.05 -8.19 -21.92
N GLU A 108 10.77 -8.53 -21.82
CA GLU A 108 9.89 -8.80 -22.96
C GLU A 108 9.34 -7.51 -23.61
N GLY A 109 9.72 -6.33 -23.09
CA GLY A 109 9.38 -5.03 -23.66
C GLY A 109 8.01 -4.51 -23.23
N HIS A 110 7.36 -5.11 -22.24
CA HIS A 110 6.10 -4.62 -21.73
C HIS A 110 6.31 -3.43 -20.77
N GLN A 111 5.42 -2.44 -20.87
CA GLN A 111 5.40 -1.31 -19.94
C GLN A 111 4.73 -1.72 -18.64
N VAL A 112 5.41 -1.47 -17.52
CA VAL A 112 4.83 -1.70 -16.19
C VAL A 112 3.82 -0.61 -15.89
N LYS A 113 2.61 -0.99 -15.48
CA LYS A 113 1.57 -0.06 -15.04
C LYS A 113 1.67 0.23 -13.55
N LEU A 114 1.11 1.38 -13.14
CA LEU A 114 1.02 1.80 -11.75
C LEU A 114 0.33 0.77 -10.83
N GLY A 115 -0.63 0.00 -11.34
CA GLY A 115 -1.29 -1.07 -10.58
C GLY A 115 -0.35 -2.17 -10.08
N VAL A 116 0.77 -2.39 -10.77
CA VAL A 116 1.83 -3.30 -10.31
C VAL A 116 2.52 -2.70 -9.08
N VAL A 117 2.89 -1.41 -9.12
CA VAL A 117 3.50 -0.70 -7.99
C VAL A 117 2.58 -0.73 -6.76
N HIS A 118 1.28 -0.47 -6.95
CA HIS A 118 0.29 -0.58 -5.87
C HIS A 118 0.28 -1.98 -5.24
N SER A 119 0.33 -3.04 -6.07
CA SER A 119 0.37 -4.42 -5.58
C SER A 119 1.59 -4.70 -4.71
N PHE A 120 2.74 -4.09 -5.00
CA PHE A 120 3.94 -4.18 -4.16
C PHE A 120 3.77 -3.42 -2.84
N LEU A 121 3.29 -2.18 -2.89
CA LEU A 121 3.10 -1.36 -1.69
C LEU A 121 2.06 -1.97 -0.73
N ASP A 122 0.95 -2.49 -1.26
CA ASP A 122 -0.04 -3.26 -0.48
C ASP A 122 0.55 -4.56 0.10
N CYS A 123 1.50 -5.17 -0.60
CA CYS A 123 2.19 -6.38 -0.13
C CYS A 123 3.17 -6.09 1.02
N TYR A 124 3.94 -5.01 0.91
CA TYR A 124 4.79 -4.53 2.00
C TYR A 124 3.96 -4.09 3.21
N ALA A 125 2.88 -3.34 3.01
CA ALA A 125 1.97 -2.90 4.07
C ALA A 125 1.41 -4.08 4.88
N ARG A 126 0.91 -5.12 4.20
CA ARG A 126 0.38 -6.33 4.87
C ARG A 126 1.44 -7.11 5.63
N GLN A 127 2.70 -7.01 5.23
CA GLN A 127 3.83 -7.63 5.91
C GLN A 127 4.50 -6.70 6.93
N GLN A 128 3.99 -5.48 7.12
CA GLN A 128 4.55 -4.46 8.01
C GLN A 128 6.00 -4.08 7.66
N LEU A 129 6.37 -4.18 6.38
CA LEU A 129 7.70 -3.89 5.86
C LEU A 129 7.74 -2.46 5.29
N PHE A 130 7.56 -1.46 6.16
CA PHE A 130 7.41 -0.08 5.71
C PHE A 130 8.72 0.55 5.23
N ASP A 131 9.87 0.21 5.83
CA ASP A 131 11.18 0.66 5.35
C ASP A 131 11.43 0.18 3.91
N ASP A 132 11.10 -1.08 3.60
CA ASP A 132 11.21 -1.62 2.24
C ASP A 132 10.21 -0.94 1.27
N ALA A 133 9.01 -0.57 1.74
CA ALA A 133 8.05 0.20 0.95
C ALA A 133 8.58 1.60 0.61
N VAL A 134 9.26 2.25 1.57
CA VAL A 134 9.92 3.54 1.37
C VAL A 134 11.09 3.39 0.40
N ASP A 135 11.96 2.40 0.59
CA ASP A 135 13.09 2.13 -0.32
C ASP A 135 12.60 1.84 -1.75
N LEU A 136 11.47 1.13 -1.89
CA LEU A 136 10.86 0.87 -3.19
C LEU A 136 10.59 2.17 -3.96
N VAL A 137 9.94 3.15 -3.32
CA VAL A 137 9.54 4.40 -3.99
C VAL A 137 10.71 5.36 -4.13
N LEU A 138 11.56 5.48 -3.12
CA LEU A 138 12.66 6.45 -3.13
C LEU A 138 13.83 6.00 -3.99
N ASN A 139 14.13 4.70 -4.06
CA ASN A 139 15.37 4.20 -4.64
C ASN A 139 15.17 3.14 -5.73
N GLN A 140 14.15 2.28 -5.61
CA GLN A 140 14.00 1.14 -6.53
C GLN A 140 12.95 1.33 -7.63
N LEU A 141 12.20 2.43 -7.66
CA LEU A 141 11.06 2.57 -8.57
C LEU A 141 11.47 2.54 -10.05
N ASP A 142 12.47 3.33 -10.43
CA ASP A 142 13.00 3.37 -11.79
C ASP A 142 13.85 2.12 -12.13
N PRO A 143 14.78 1.65 -11.27
CA PRO A 143 15.52 0.43 -11.53
C PRO A 143 14.63 -0.82 -11.69
N LEU A 144 13.59 -0.96 -10.87
CA LEU A 144 12.74 -2.15 -10.88
C LEU A 144 11.60 -2.05 -11.91
N PHE A 145 10.87 -0.94 -11.95
CA PHE A 145 9.69 -0.80 -12.80
C PHE A 145 9.92 0.04 -14.05
N GLY A 146 10.98 0.85 -14.11
CA GLY A 146 11.19 1.83 -15.18
C GLY A 146 10.21 2.99 -15.10
N ILE A 147 9.73 3.30 -13.89
CA ILE A 147 8.76 4.35 -13.61
C ILE A 147 9.44 5.40 -12.76
N GLN A 148 9.32 6.66 -13.17
CA GLN A 148 9.74 7.79 -12.36
C GLN A 148 8.65 8.10 -11.33
N ALA A 149 9.07 8.39 -10.09
CA ALA A 149 8.14 8.65 -9.02
C ALA A 149 7.43 10.00 -9.26
N ASP A 150 6.11 9.99 -9.20
CA ASP A 150 5.26 11.16 -9.32
C ASP A 150 4.39 11.34 -8.06
N THR A 151 3.60 12.41 -8.04
CA THR A 151 2.71 12.71 -6.91
C THR A 151 1.76 11.55 -6.58
N VAL A 152 1.32 10.77 -7.57
CA VAL A 152 0.38 9.65 -7.36
C VAL A 152 1.05 8.51 -6.60
N VAL A 153 2.28 8.13 -6.98
CA VAL A 153 3.04 7.08 -6.28
C VAL A 153 3.35 7.49 -4.84
N TYR A 154 3.76 8.75 -4.63
CA TYR A 154 3.99 9.28 -3.28
C TYR A 154 2.72 9.28 -2.43
N ASN A 155 1.59 9.72 -2.99
CA ASN A 155 0.31 9.71 -2.28
C ASN A 155 -0.12 8.30 -1.85
N HIS A 156 0.14 7.29 -2.70
CA HIS A 156 -0.15 5.90 -2.33
C HIS A 156 0.76 5.41 -1.19
N LEU A 157 2.06 5.68 -1.24
CA LEU A 157 2.99 5.35 -0.15
C LEU A 157 2.62 6.07 1.16
N LEU A 158 2.32 7.38 1.10
CA LEU A 158 1.88 8.14 2.27
C LEU A 158 0.63 7.50 2.88
N ASN A 159 -0.38 7.16 2.08
CA ASN A 159 -1.56 6.48 2.59
C ASN A 159 -1.24 5.12 3.23
N VAL A 160 -0.34 4.33 2.63
CA VAL A 160 0.16 3.07 3.22
C VAL A 160 0.77 3.30 4.61
N LEU A 161 1.60 4.33 4.78
CA LEU A 161 2.22 4.68 6.06
C LEU A 161 1.18 5.18 7.08
N VAL A 162 0.18 5.94 6.64
CA VAL A 162 -0.93 6.40 7.51
C VAL A 162 -1.76 5.24 8.03
N GLU A 163 -2.10 4.26 7.19
CA GLU A 163 -2.82 3.06 7.63
C GLU A 163 -1.93 2.14 8.49
N GLY A 164 -0.61 2.18 8.30
CA GLY A 164 0.39 1.54 9.16
C GLY A 164 0.69 2.27 10.47
N SER A 165 0.19 3.50 10.66
CA SER A 165 0.54 4.38 11.79
C SER A 165 2.04 4.73 11.91
N GLU A 166 2.77 4.71 10.79
CA GLU A 166 4.21 4.99 10.72
C GLU A 166 4.51 6.49 10.54
N MET A 167 4.26 7.29 11.58
CA MET A 167 4.38 8.76 11.52
C MET A 167 5.81 9.25 11.18
N LYS A 168 6.85 8.56 11.66
CA LYS A 168 8.25 8.95 11.38
C LYS A 168 8.59 8.79 9.91
N LEU A 169 8.20 7.67 9.30
CA LEU A 169 8.40 7.43 7.87
C LEU A 169 7.52 8.37 7.04
N LEU A 170 6.31 8.69 7.51
CA LEU A 170 5.42 9.65 6.85
C LEU A 170 6.08 11.04 6.72
N GLU A 171 6.65 11.55 7.81
CA GLU A 171 7.40 12.82 7.81
C GLU A 171 8.63 12.78 6.89
N LEU A 172 9.39 11.68 6.93
CA LEU A 172 10.53 11.46 6.04
C LEU A 172 10.13 11.50 4.56
N VAL A 173 9.11 10.73 4.18
CA VAL A 173 8.64 10.65 2.78
C VAL A 173 8.10 11.99 2.30
N TYR A 174 7.38 12.72 3.15
CA TYR A 174 6.89 14.05 2.80
C TYR A 174 8.03 15.05 2.56
N SER A 175 9.05 15.06 3.45
CA SER A 175 10.24 15.89 3.26
C SER A 175 10.94 15.55 1.95
N GLU A 176 11.07 14.26 1.65
CA GLU A 176 11.82 13.79 0.49
C GLU A 176 11.09 14.02 -0.84
N MET A 177 9.76 13.98 -0.83
CA MET A 177 8.93 14.44 -1.94
C MET A 177 9.27 15.89 -2.31
N GLY A 178 9.38 16.77 -1.31
CA GLY A 178 9.78 18.16 -1.48
C GLY A 178 11.22 18.33 -1.98
N ALA A 179 12.16 17.58 -1.40
CA ALA A 179 13.58 17.63 -1.79
C ALA A 179 13.82 17.21 -3.25
N ARG A 180 12.98 16.30 -3.76
CA ARG A 180 13.00 15.82 -5.15
C ARG A 180 12.18 16.69 -6.12
N GLY A 181 11.61 17.80 -5.64
CA GLY A 181 10.84 18.74 -6.46
C GLY A 181 9.46 18.22 -6.87
N ILE A 182 8.97 17.15 -6.26
CA ILE A 182 7.64 16.61 -6.52
C ILE A 182 6.65 17.43 -5.71
N LYS A 183 5.67 18.04 -6.40
CA LYS A 183 4.74 18.98 -5.77
C LYS A 183 3.62 18.23 -5.04
N PRO A 184 3.44 18.48 -3.72
CA PRO A 184 2.26 18.01 -2.99
C PRO A 184 0.97 18.53 -3.62
N ASP A 185 -0.05 17.70 -3.67
CA ASP A 185 -1.40 18.07 -4.11
C ASP A 185 -2.41 18.01 -2.96
N VAL A 186 -3.69 18.23 -3.29
CA VAL A 186 -4.79 18.16 -2.31
C VAL A 186 -4.87 16.79 -1.62
N VAL A 187 -4.57 15.72 -2.34
CA VAL A 187 -4.58 14.36 -1.79
C VAL A 187 -3.42 14.17 -0.81
N THR A 188 -2.24 14.71 -1.11
CA THR A 188 -1.09 14.71 -0.19
C THR A 188 -1.45 15.38 1.14
N PHE A 189 -1.97 16.61 1.08
CA PHE A 189 -2.32 17.38 2.27
C PHE A 189 -3.43 16.72 3.09
N ASN A 190 -4.49 16.23 2.44
CA ASN A 190 -5.57 15.51 3.11
C ASN A 190 -5.08 14.23 3.80
N THR A 191 -4.15 13.52 3.18
CA THR A 191 -3.54 12.31 3.76
C THR A 191 -2.73 12.64 5.02
N LEU A 192 -1.90 13.68 4.98
CA LEU A 192 -1.12 14.15 6.13
C LEU A 192 -2.01 14.65 7.26
N MET A 193 -3.04 15.46 6.95
CA MET A 193 -4.00 15.94 7.94
C MET A 193 -4.75 14.78 8.62
N LYS A 194 -5.19 13.78 7.84
CA LYS A 194 -5.83 12.57 8.37
C LYS A 194 -4.90 11.83 9.34
N ALA A 195 -3.62 11.71 9.00
CA ALA A 195 -2.62 11.08 9.86
C ALA A 195 -2.44 11.82 11.20
N LEU A 196 -2.28 13.14 11.12
CA LEU A 196 -2.14 14.01 12.29
C LEU A 196 -3.38 13.98 13.19
N CYS A 197 -4.59 13.98 12.61
CA CYS A 197 -5.82 13.83 13.36
C CYS A 197 -5.88 12.48 14.11
N ARG A 198 -5.51 11.37 13.45
CA ARG A 198 -5.43 10.04 14.09
C ARG A 198 -4.39 9.97 15.20
N ALA A 199 -3.32 10.75 15.10
CA ALA A 199 -2.29 10.88 16.12
C ALA A 199 -2.65 11.86 17.25
N HIS A 200 -3.88 12.39 17.29
CA HIS A 200 -4.32 13.43 18.24
C HIS A 200 -3.46 14.71 18.18
N GLN A 201 -2.99 15.04 16.99
CA GLN A 201 -2.21 16.25 16.67
C GLN A 201 -3.02 17.19 15.77
N VAL A 202 -4.32 17.37 16.05
CA VAL A 202 -5.24 18.15 15.18
C VAL A 202 -4.78 19.60 15.02
N ARG A 203 -4.10 20.17 16.01
CA ARG A 203 -3.49 21.51 15.90
C ARG A 203 -2.43 21.58 14.81
N THR A 204 -1.59 20.56 14.70
CA THR A 204 -0.60 20.45 13.60
C THR A 204 -1.30 20.23 12.27
N ALA A 205 -2.42 19.50 12.25
CA ALA A 205 -3.23 19.36 11.03
C ALA A 205 -3.78 20.72 10.54
N VAL A 206 -4.14 21.64 11.43
CA VAL A 206 -4.52 23.01 11.04
C VAL A 206 -3.35 23.79 10.42
N LEU A 207 -2.12 23.58 10.87
CA LEU A 207 -0.94 24.19 10.23
C LEU A 207 -0.73 23.65 8.81
N MET A 208 -1.05 22.38 8.55
CA MET A 208 -1.03 21.82 7.19
C MET A 208 -2.03 22.51 6.25
N LEU A 209 -3.19 22.97 6.75
CA LEU A 209 -4.15 23.76 5.95
C LEU A 209 -3.57 25.13 5.53
N GLU A 210 -2.81 25.75 6.42
CA GLU A 210 -2.12 27.02 6.15
C GLU A 210 -0.99 26.84 5.15
N GLU A 211 -0.20 25.78 5.32
CA GLU A 211 0.84 25.41 4.38
C GLU A 211 0.27 25.11 2.99
N MET A 212 -0.79 24.31 2.92
CA MET A 212 -1.52 23.98 1.69
C MET A 212 -1.91 25.26 0.92
N SER A 213 -2.49 26.23 1.63
CA SER A 213 -2.87 27.53 1.06
C SER A 213 -1.66 28.34 0.59
N SER A 214 -0.57 28.37 1.38
CA SER A 214 0.66 29.10 1.04
C SER A 214 1.35 28.53 -0.22
N ARG A 215 1.17 27.23 -0.49
CA ARG A 215 1.68 26.56 -1.68
C ARG A 215 0.74 26.66 -2.89
N GLY A 216 -0.37 27.41 -2.76
CA GLY A 216 -1.35 27.60 -3.83
C GLY A 216 -2.23 26.39 -4.10
N VAL A 217 -2.31 25.44 -3.17
CA VAL A 217 -3.22 24.29 -3.26
C VAL A 217 -4.52 24.67 -2.55
N ALA A 218 -5.65 24.66 -3.27
CA ALA A 218 -6.93 25.05 -2.70
C ALA A 218 -7.53 23.92 -1.85
N PRO A 219 -7.93 24.17 -0.58
CA PRO A 219 -8.61 23.17 0.23
C PRO A 219 -9.96 22.81 -0.36
N ASP A 220 -10.35 21.56 -0.17
CA ASP A 220 -11.59 20.97 -0.68
C ASP A 220 -12.54 20.55 0.46
N GLU A 221 -13.69 19.99 0.09
CA GLU A 221 -14.64 19.43 1.06
C GLU A 221 -13.98 18.42 2.02
N THR A 222 -13.12 17.55 1.47
CA THR A 222 -12.41 16.52 2.23
C THR A 222 -11.49 17.13 3.28
N THR A 223 -10.82 18.23 2.94
CA THR A 223 -9.90 18.98 3.82
C THR A 223 -10.63 19.42 5.10
N PHE A 224 -11.72 20.18 4.93
CA PHE A 224 -12.46 20.71 6.07
C PHE A 224 -13.18 19.62 6.86
N THR A 225 -13.73 18.61 6.18
CA THR A 225 -14.37 17.46 6.83
C THR A 225 -13.39 16.72 7.74
N THR A 226 -12.15 16.51 7.27
CA THR A 226 -11.09 15.81 8.03
C THR A 226 -10.72 16.58 9.31
N LEU A 227 -10.55 17.89 9.23
CA LEU A 227 -10.23 18.73 10.39
C LEU A 227 -11.40 18.82 11.38
N MET A 228 -12.63 19.00 10.88
CA MET A 228 -13.83 19.02 11.72
C MET A 228 -14.00 17.69 12.47
N GLN A 229 -13.82 16.56 11.79
CA GLN A 229 -13.90 15.23 12.39
C GLN A 229 -12.82 15.05 13.47
N GLY A 230 -11.57 15.46 13.19
CA GLY A 230 -10.48 15.39 14.17
C GLY A 230 -10.79 16.16 15.46
N PHE A 231 -11.30 17.38 15.36
CA PHE A 231 -11.68 18.16 16.54
C PHE A 231 -12.88 17.56 17.30
N VAL A 232 -13.84 16.98 16.58
CA VAL A 232 -14.97 16.26 17.20
C VAL A 232 -14.47 15.03 17.97
N GLU A 233 -13.48 14.31 17.44
CA GLU A 233 -12.87 13.14 18.09
C GLU A 233 -12.05 13.51 19.32
N GLU A 234 -11.40 14.68 19.33
CA GLU A 234 -10.78 15.27 20.53
C GLU A 234 -11.81 15.82 21.55
N GLY A 235 -13.11 15.78 21.24
CA GLY A 235 -14.17 16.30 22.11
C GLY A 235 -14.35 17.82 22.06
N SER A 236 -13.76 18.49 21.07
CA SER A 236 -13.79 19.96 20.92
C SER A 236 -14.73 20.39 19.78
N ILE A 237 -16.05 20.34 20.01
CA ILE A 237 -17.03 20.80 19.02
C ILE A 237 -16.86 22.28 18.65
N GLU A 238 -16.47 23.13 19.61
CA GLU A 238 -16.25 24.55 19.37
C GLU A 238 -15.09 24.81 18.40
N ALA A 239 -14.06 23.96 18.42
CA ALA A 239 -12.97 24.03 17.45
C ALA A 239 -13.43 23.58 16.05
N ALA A 240 -14.24 22.53 15.96
CA ALA A 240 -14.86 22.12 14.70
C ALA A 240 -15.75 23.21 14.09
N LEU A 241 -16.48 23.98 14.92
CA LEU A 241 -17.27 25.12 14.45
C LEU A 241 -16.40 26.28 13.93
N ARG A 242 -15.21 26.51 14.50
CA ARG A 242 -14.25 27.47 13.94
C ARG A 242 -13.71 27.03 12.59
N VAL A 243 -13.46 25.74 12.40
CA VAL A 243 -13.09 25.19 11.08
C VAL A 243 -14.22 25.40 10.07
N LYS A 244 -15.49 25.15 10.46
CA LYS A 244 -16.66 25.46 9.63
C LYS A 244 -16.74 26.95 9.27
N ALA A 245 -16.50 27.87 10.21
CA ALA A 245 -16.52 29.30 9.93
C ALA A 245 -15.45 29.68 8.89
N ARG A 246 -14.21 29.19 9.07
CA ARG A 246 -13.10 29.40 8.12
C ARG A 246 -13.43 28.84 6.73
N MET A 247 -14.06 27.67 6.66
CA MET A 247 -14.53 27.10 5.40
C MET A 247 -15.51 28.03 4.66
N LEU A 248 -16.48 28.61 5.38
CA LEU A 248 -17.45 29.54 4.81
C LEU A 248 -16.80 30.85 4.35
N GLU A 249 -15.82 31.36 5.11
CA GLU A 249 -15.02 32.54 4.73
C GLU A 249 -14.22 32.31 3.44
N MET A 250 -13.80 31.07 3.20
CA MET A 250 -13.11 30.65 1.98
C MET A 250 -14.08 30.35 0.81
N GLY A 251 -15.38 30.57 0.98
CA GLY A 251 -16.40 30.38 -0.05
C GLY A 251 -16.83 28.92 -0.27
N CYS A 252 -16.40 28.01 0.59
CA CYS A 252 -16.83 26.61 0.54
C CYS A 252 -18.17 26.43 1.26
N SER A 253 -19.06 25.61 0.71
CA SER A 253 -20.38 25.33 1.30
C SER A 253 -20.35 24.11 2.22
N LEU A 254 -21.23 24.11 3.22
CA LEU A 254 -21.38 23.00 4.13
C LEU A 254 -22.11 21.84 3.43
N THR A 255 -21.55 20.64 3.51
CA THR A 255 -22.14 19.44 2.90
C THR A 255 -22.83 18.55 3.93
N LYS A 256 -23.63 17.59 3.45
CA LYS A 256 -24.32 16.61 4.32
C LYS A 256 -23.33 15.83 5.18
N VAL A 257 -22.15 15.52 4.65
CA VAL A 257 -21.11 14.79 5.38
C VAL A 257 -20.62 15.63 6.57
N MET A 258 -20.31 16.90 6.35
CA MET A 258 -19.88 17.82 7.41
C MET A 258 -20.95 18.07 8.47
N VAL A 259 -22.22 18.17 8.06
CA VAL A 259 -23.35 18.27 8.99
C VAL A 259 -23.43 17.03 9.87
N ASN A 260 -23.31 15.83 9.30
CA ASN A 260 -23.31 14.59 10.06
C ASN A 260 -22.15 14.52 11.08
N VAL A 261 -20.97 15.03 10.71
CA VAL A 261 -19.83 15.15 11.65
C VAL A 261 -20.19 16.02 12.85
N LEU A 262 -20.83 17.17 12.63
CA LEU A 262 -21.26 18.06 13.72
C LEU A 262 -22.36 17.44 14.58
N ILE A 263 -23.39 16.85 13.98
CA ILE A 263 -24.48 16.13 14.68
C ILE A 263 -23.88 15.04 15.58
N ASN A 264 -22.99 14.21 15.03
CA ASN A 264 -22.29 13.17 15.79
C ASN A 264 -21.49 13.77 16.95
N GLY A 265 -20.78 14.89 16.73
CA GLY A 265 -20.05 15.58 17.78
C GLY A 265 -20.92 16.12 18.91
N TYR A 266 -22.06 16.75 18.60
CA TYR A 266 -23.02 17.19 19.62
C TYR A 266 -23.61 16.01 20.40
N CYS A 267 -23.96 14.91 19.71
CA CYS A 267 -24.45 13.70 20.35
C CYS A 267 -23.41 13.09 21.32
N LYS A 268 -22.14 13.01 20.92
CA LYS A 268 -21.03 12.53 21.79
C LYS A 268 -20.86 13.37 23.06
N LEU A 269 -21.18 14.67 22.99
CA LEU A 269 -21.12 15.58 24.13
C LEU A 269 -22.43 15.64 24.95
N GLY A 270 -23.45 14.84 24.60
CA GLY A 270 -24.77 14.89 25.23
C GLY A 270 -25.60 16.14 24.90
N ARG A 271 -25.15 16.97 23.94
CA ARG A 271 -25.79 18.22 23.51
C ARG A 271 -26.83 17.97 22.42
N VAL A 272 -27.78 17.05 22.66
CA VAL A 272 -28.75 16.58 21.65
C VAL A 272 -29.63 17.71 21.09
N LYS A 273 -29.96 18.72 21.91
CA LYS A 273 -30.75 19.88 21.47
C LYS A 273 -30.06 20.66 20.35
N ASP A 274 -28.74 20.82 20.46
CA ASP A 274 -27.94 21.51 19.44
C ASP A 274 -27.82 20.66 18.17
N ALA A 275 -27.75 19.33 18.32
CA ALA A 275 -27.76 18.39 17.20
C ALA A 275 -29.04 18.48 16.37
N LEU A 276 -30.21 18.62 17.02
CA LEU A 276 -31.50 18.79 16.35
C LEU A 276 -31.59 20.08 15.53
N GLY A 277 -30.79 21.10 15.83
CA GLY A 277 -30.72 22.34 15.04
C GLY A 277 -30.11 22.16 13.64
N TYR A 278 -29.53 20.98 13.36
CA TYR A 278 -28.92 20.62 12.08
C TYR A 278 -29.75 19.61 11.26
N MET A 279 -30.85 19.08 11.82
CA MET A 279 -31.77 18.14 11.16
C MET A 279 -32.90 18.90 10.46
#